data_AF-A0A4R5ALB8-F1
#
_entry.id   AF-A0A4R5ALB8-F1
#
_cell.length_a   1.000
_cell.length_b   1.000
_cell.length_c   1.000
_cell.angle_alpha   90.00
_cell.angle_beta   90.00
_cell.angle_gamma   90.00
#
_symmetry.space_group_name_H-M   'P 1'
#
loop_
_entity.id
_entity.type
_entity.pdbx_description
1 polymer ?
#
loop_
_entity_poly.entity_id
_entity_poly.type
_entity_poly.pdbx_seq_one_letter_code
_entity_poly.pdbx_strand_id
1 'polypeptide(L)' 'METRPQTDDPALRRLREEFTGHRIWRSRRWDGGPGDWVATLHDPAAGVDPTVIRSDSVALREALNQERQRAGRPVIKRVW' A
#
# COMPACT_ATOMS: atom_id res chain seq x y z
N MET A 1 22.71 -6.12 -16.05
CA MET A 1 21.39 -5.73 -15.53
C MET A 1 21.60 -5.31 -14.08
N GLU A 2 22.00 -4.06 -13.87
CA GLU A 2 22.39 -3.59 -12.55
C GLU A 2 21.14 -3.11 -11.81
N THR A 3 20.53 -3.99 -11.03
CA THR A 3 19.58 -3.62 -9.97
C THR A 3 20.35 -2.85 -8.90
N ARG A 4 20.57 -1.55 -9.15
CA ARG A 4 21.07 -0.64 -8.12
C ARG A 4 20.13 -0.75 -6.91
N PRO A 5 20.69 -0.76 -5.69
CA PRO A 5 19.91 -0.96 -4.48
C PRO A 5 18.76 0.05 -4.54
N GLN A 6 17.54 -0.46 -4.39
CA GLN A 6 16.40 0.36 -4.05
C GLN A 6 16.90 1.26 -2.92
N THR A 7 17.17 2.54 -3.21
CA THR A 7 17.42 3.53 -2.18
C THR A 7 16.28 3.29 -1.20
N ASP A 8 16.65 2.91 0.02
CA ASP A 8 15.72 2.68 1.12
C ASP A 8 15.03 4.02 1.33
N ASP A 9 13.97 4.24 0.55
CA ASP A 9 13.23 5.48 0.55
C ASP A 9 12.63 5.54 1.96
N PRO A 10 13.04 6.51 2.79
CA PRO A 10 12.66 6.50 4.20
C PRO A 10 11.14 6.58 4.35
N ALA A 11 10.41 7.10 3.35
CA ALA A 11 8.96 7.05 3.35
C ALA A 11 8.44 5.64 3.03
N LEU A 12 9.07 4.89 2.13
CA LEU A 12 8.71 3.49 1.86
C LEU A 12 8.94 2.61 3.09
N ARG A 13 10.06 2.79 3.78
CA ARG A 13 10.34 2.03 5.00
C ARG A 13 9.29 2.29 6.07
N ARG A 14 8.99 3.57 6.35
CA ARG A 14 7.93 3.98 7.29
C ARG A 14 6.57 3.38 6.93
N LEU A 15 6.18 3.41 5.65
CA LEU A 15 4.93 2.81 5.20
C LEU A 15 4.89 1.30 5.46
N ARG A 16 5.98 0.57 5.20
CA ARG A 16 6.04 -0.87 5.46
C ARG A 16 6.01 -1.19 6.96
N GLU A 17 6.60 -0.35 7.79
CA GLU A 17 6.55 -0.46 9.26
C GLU A 17 5.14 -0.16 9.81
N GLU A 18 4.45 0.86 9.28
CA GLU A 18 3.08 1.23 9.68
C GLU A 18 2.01 0.25 9.17
N PHE A 19 2.24 -0.36 8.00
CA PHE A 19 1.29 -1.22 7.29
C PHE A 19 1.90 -2.60 7.03
N THR A 20 2.25 -3.31 8.10
CA THR A 20 2.88 -4.65 8.04
C THR A 20 2.06 -5.72 7.33
N GLY A 21 0.73 -5.54 7.19
CA GLY A 21 -0.14 -6.42 6.41
C GLY A 21 -0.24 -6.10 4.90
N HIS A 22 0.46 -5.06 4.43
CA HIS A 22 0.41 -4.62 3.05
C HIS A 22 1.75 -4.84 2.36
N ARG A 23 1.69 -5.27 1.09
CA ARG A 23 2.85 -5.25 0.20
C ARG A 23 2.93 -3.85 -0.42
N ILE A 24 3.95 -3.08 -0.05
CA ILE A 24 4.14 -1.70 -0.53
C ILE A 24 5.44 -1.60 -1.32
N TRP A 25 5.38 -1.00 -2.51
CA TRP A 25 6.54 -0.75 -3.36
C TRP A 25 6.38 0.55 -4.17
N ARG A 26 7.49 1.03 -4.73
CA ARG A 26 7.52 2.19 -5.62
C ARG A 26 7.76 1.73 -7.05
N SER A 27 6.82 2.02 -7.94
CA SER A 27 6.98 1.81 -9.38
C SER A 27 8.04 2.75 -9.95
N ARG A 28 8.57 2.41 -11.11
CA ARG A 28 9.50 3.26 -11.87
C ARG A 28 8.80 3.73 -13.13
N ARG A 29 8.90 5.01 -13.44
CA ARG A 29 8.43 5.51 -14.73
C ARG A 29 9.37 5.10 -15.85
N TRP A 30 8.86 5.18 -17.08
CA TRP A 30 9.63 4.89 -18.28
C TRP A 30 10.86 5.81 -18.43
N ASP A 31 10.82 7.01 -17.84
CA ASP A 31 11.93 7.98 -17.83
C ASP A 31 13.05 7.63 -16.82
N GLY A 32 12.91 6.55 -16.05
CA GLY A 32 13.87 6.14 -15.03
C GLY A 32 13.73 6.89 -13.70
N GLY A 33 12.86 7.91 -13.64
CA GLY A 33 12.48 8.58 -12.42
C GLY A 33 11.59 7.74 -11.50
N PRO A 34 11.45 8.18 -10.24
CA PRO A 34 10.50 7.57 -9.32
C PRO A 34 9.08 7.67 -9.87
N GLY A 35 8.41 6.54 -9.98
CA GLY A 35 7.01 6.46 -10.37
C GLY A 35 6.08 6.38 -9.18
N ASP A 36 4.89 5.85 -9.44
CA ASP A 36 3.81 5.78 -8.47
C ASP A 36 4.09 4.81 -7.32
N TRP A 37 3.57 5.17 -6.16
CA TRP A 37 3.51 4.37 -4.95
C TRP A 37 2.36 3.38 -5.05
N VAL A 38 2.68 2.10 -4.84
CA VAL A 38 1.71 1.01 -4.94
C VAL A 38 1.67 0.27 -3.61
N ALA A 39 0.46 0.02 -3.12
CA ALA A 39 0.20 -0.79 -1.95
C ALA A 39 -0.91 -1.80 -2.23
N THR A 40 -0.67 -3.04 -1.87
CA THR A 40 -1.54 -4.19 -2.10
C THR A 40 -1.82 -4.78 -0.72
N LEU A 41 -3.08 -4.75 -0.29
CA LEU A 41 -3.49 -5.36 0.98
C LEU A 41 -3.70 -6.85 0.75
N HIS A 42 -2.84 -7.66 1.39
CA HIS A 42 -3.05 -9.08 1.41
C HIS A 42 -4.06 -9.43 2.50
N ASP A 43 -5.35 -9.39 2.18
CA ASP A 43 -6.42 -9.85 3.07
C ASP A 43 -7.03 -11.17 2.58
N PRO A 44 -6.67 -12.32 3.18
CA PRO A 44 -7.22 -13.61 2.78
C PRO A 44 -8.69 -13.80 3.19
N ALA A 45 -9.28 -12.92 4.02
CA ALA A 45 -10.65 -13.05 4.53
C ALA A 45 -11.68 -12.28 3.70
N ALA A 46 -11.27 -11.21 3.01
CA ALA A 46 -12.10 -10.36 2.16
C ALA A 46 -12.24 -10.90 0.73
N GLY A 47 -11.34 -11.79 0.30
CA GLY A 47 -11.31 -12.34 -1.06
C GLY A 47 -11.03 -11.29 -2.16
N VAL A 48 -10.66 -10.07 -1.76
CA VAL A 48 -10.33 -8.95 -2.63
C VAL A 48 -8.99 -8.39 -2.14
N ASP A 49 -8.07 -8.18 -3.07
CA ASP A 49 -6.81 -7.50 -2.81
C ASP A 49 -6.92 -6.05 -3.31
N PRO A 50 -7.28 -5.08 -2.45
CA PRO A 50 -7.33 -3.69 -2.86
C PRO A 50 -5.90 -3.21 -3.12
N THR A 51 -5.62 -3.03 -4.40
CA THR A 51 -4.39 -2.42 -4.87
C THR A 51 -4.60 -0.91 -5.01
N VAL A 52 -3.95 -0.14 -4.15
CA VAL A 52 -3.97 1.31 -4.14
C VAL A 52 -2.71 1.82 -4.84
N ILE A 53 -2.88 2.63 -5.88
CA ILE A 53 -1.81 3.30 -6.61
C ILE A 53 -1.95 4.81 -6.42
N ARG A 54 -0.90 5.50 -5.98
CA ARG A 54 -0.86 6.94 -5.78
C ARG A 54 0.47 7.52 -6.21
N SER A 55 0.48 8.73 -6.74
CA SER A 55 1.72 9.39 -7.15
C SER A 55 2.57 9.89 -5.97
N ASP A 56 1.97 9.96 -4.77
CA ASP A 56 2.59 10.48 -3.54
C ASP A 56 2.46 9.51 -2.36
N SER A 57 3.48 9.50 -1.49
CA SER A 57 3.52 8.66 -0.29
C SER A 57 2.48 9.05 0.75
N VAL A 58 2.19 10.36 0.88
CA VAL A 58 1.17 10.88 1.80
C VAL A 58 -0.23 10.43 1.36
N ALA A 59 -0.53 10.59 0.06
CA ALA A 59 -1.81 10.16 -0.49
C ALA A 59 -1.99 8.64 -0.39
N LEU A 60 -0.90 7.86 -0.54
CA LEU A 60 -0.93 6.41 -0.30
C LEU A 60 -1.27 6.11 1.16
N ARG A 61 -0.62 6.77 2.13
CA ARG A 61 -0.88 6.59 3.56
C ARG A 61 -2.33 6.89 3.92
N GLU A 62 -2.88 8.00 3.45
CA GLU A 62 -4.27 8.37 3.73
C GLU A 62 -5.26 7.36 3.19
N ALA A 63 -5.05 6.87 1.96
CA ALA A 63 -5.87 5.84 1.36
C ALA A 63 -5.81 4.53 2.17
N LEU A 64 -4.60 4.10 2.57
CA LEU A 64 -4.42 2.92 3.41
C LEU A 64 -5.06 3.07 4.81
N ASN A 65 -5.03 4.28 5.38
CA ASN A 65 -5.68 4.56 6.67
C ASN A 65 -7.21 4.49 6.55
N GLN A 66 -7.78 5.05 5.46
CA GLN A 66 -9.21 4.92 5.18
C GLN A 66 -9.61 3.44 5.00
N GLU A 67 -8.80 2.65 4.31
CA GLU A 67 -9.04 1.21 4.13
C GLU A 67 -8.99 0.47 5.48
N ARG A 68 -7.99 0.74 6.32
CA ARG A 68 -7.90 0.18 7.68
C ARG A 68 -9.09 0.57 8.55
N GLN A 69 -9.61 1.78 8.42
CA GLN A 69 -10.81 2.21 9.15
C GLN A 69 -12.07 1.48 8.65
N ARG A 70 -12.17 1.21 7.34
CA ARG A 70 -13.25 0.40 6.77
C ARG A 70 -13.18 -1.06 7.23
N ALA A 71 -11.99 -1.66 7.18
CA ALA A 71 -11.76 -3.06 7.59
C ALA A 71 -11.86 -3.24 9.11
N GLY A 72 -11.40 -2.27 9.90
CA GLY A 72 -11.48 -2.25 11.36
C GLY A 72 -12.85 -1.92 11.91
N ARG A 73 -13.81 -1.50 11.06
CA ARG A 73 -15.22 -1.50 11.43
C ARG A 73 -15.72 -2.92 11.20
N PRO A 74 -15.98 -3.73 12.25
CA PRO A 74 -16.67 -4.98 12.05
C PRO A 74 -17.98 -4.63 11.35
N VAL A 75 -18.11 -5.05 10.08
CA VAL A 75 -19.42 -5.31 9.50
C VAL A 75 -19.97 -6.40 10.39
N ILE A 76 -20.67 -6.00 11.44
CA ILE A 76 -21.61 -6.84 12.16
C ILE A 76 -22.50 -7.42 11.07
N LYS A 77 -22.18 -8.65 10.65
CA LYS A 77 -23.01 -9.44 9.77
C LYS A 77 -24.28 -9.68 10.57
N ARG A 78 -25.27 -8.80 10.37
CA ARG A 78 -26.62 -9.01 10.89
C ARG A 78 -27.14 -10.22 10.15
N VAL A 79 -27.17 -11.34 10.87
CA VAL A 79 -27.87 -12.55 10.45
C VAL A 79 -29.36 -12.21 10.32
N TRP A 80 -29.96 -12.58 9.20
CA TRP A 80 -31.39 -12.83 9.05
C TRP A 80 -31.51 -14.20 8.37
#